data_AF-A0A7S4VH37-F1
#
_entry.id   AF-A0A7S4VH37-F1
#
_cell.length_a   1.000
_cell.length_b   1.000
_cell.length_c   1.000
_cell.angle_alpha   90.00
_cell.angle_beta   90.00
_cell.angle_gamma   90.00
#
_symmetry.space_group_name_H-M   'P 1'
#
loop_
_entity.id
_entity.type
_entity.pdbx_description
1 polymer ?
#
loop_
_entity_poly.entity_id
_entity_poly.type
_entity_poly.pdbx_seq_one_letter_code
_entity_poly.pdbx_strand_id
1 'polypeptide(L)'
;DAHDGQLYASGRWRPAYSAAVAAGEAVVLFPNLFHETFVPEEGNPECTVATTFQFQLPVPTRFLRAFLPTLATSHLYYEGHCRELWHSYATLAPFRAERPTLNRSAARARAGARFTEADADGDGQLTVAEAEAYLAAPARSWARWFSTEDYFYDFRPDAREKQAMGDELLRARARDTVAYADVDGDGLVSAEEFSAAWWQWSLVHHRLAAQEKLERRHAADADILRAEQKYARYGHVADARADDSEL
;
A
#
# COMPACT_ATOMS: atom_id res chain seq x y z
N ASP A 1 5.86 -17.03 -21.53
CA ASP A 1 4.88 -18.05 -21.09
C ASP A 1 4.16 -17.61 -19.82
N ALA A 2 3.50 -16.46 -19.81
CA ALA A 2 3.06 -15.79 -18.58
C ALA A 2 1.56 -15.45 -18.58
N HIS A 3 0.73 -16.40 -18.99
CA HIS A 3 -0.71 -16.34 -18.75
C HIS A 3 -1.14 -17.63 -18.07
N ASP A 4 -1.86 -17.52 -16.95
CA ASP A 4 -2.27 -18.64 -16.10
C ASP A 4 -2.98 -19.76 -16.88
N GLY A 5 -3.69 -19.42 -17.97
CA GLY A 5 -4.35 -20.37 -18.85
C GLY A 5 -3.42 -21.48 -19.41
N GLN A 6 -2.16 -21.16 -19.73
CA GLN A 6 -1.21 -22.17 -20.21
C GLN A 6 -0.71 -23.09 -19.09
N LEU A 7 -0.65 -22.58 -17.86
CA LEU A 7 -0.24 -23.35 -16.69
C LEU A 7 -1.28 -24.41 -16.35
N TYR A 8 -2.57 -24.06 -16.42
CA TYR A 8 -3.69 -25.01 -16.27
C TYR A 8 -3.69 -26.08 -17.37
N ALA A 9 -3.54 -25.68 -18.65
CA ALA A 9 -3.51 -26.61 -19.79
C ALA A 9 -2.34 -27.61 -19.73
N SER A 10 -1.23 -27.23 -19.10
CA SER A 10 -0.04 -28.08 -18.98
C SER A 10 -0.17 -29.22 -17.96
N GLY A 11 -1.19 -29.20 -17.09
CA GLY A 11 -1.32 -30.14 -15.97
C GLY A 11 -0.21 -30.03 -14.92
N ARG A 12 0.64 -28.99 -15.00
CA ARG A 12 1.77 -28.76 -14.07
C ARG A 12 1.39 -27.87 -12.90
N TRP A 13 0.22 -27.22 -12.94
CA TRP A 13 -0.26 -26.42 -11.82
C TRP A 13 -0.45 -27.30 -10.59
N ARG A 14 0.09 -26.84 -9.46
CA ARG A 14 -0.14 -27.43 -8.14
C ARG A 14 -0.31 -26.28 -7.15
N PRO A 15 -1.35 -26.30 -6.31
CA PRO A 15 -1.49 -25.26 -5.31
C PRO A 15 -0.37 -25.41 -4.28
N ALA A 16 0.15 -24.28 -3.77
CA ALA A 16 1.09 -24.30 -2.66
C ALA A 16 0.43 -24.89 -1.38
N TYR A 17 -0.88 -24.67 -1.23
CA TYR A 17 -1.68 -25.14 -0.11
C TYR A 17 -3.07 -25.58 -0.59
N SER A 18 -3.60 -26.65 -0.02
CA SER A 18 -4.99 -27.09 -0.24
C SER A 18 -5.61 -27.38 1.12
N ALA A 19 -6.81 -26.86 1.35
CA ALA A 19 -7.58 -27.08 2.56
C ALA A 19 -9.08 -27.15 2.20
N ALA A 20 -9.84 -27.92 2.97
CA ALA A 20 -11.29 -27.88 2.96
C ALA A 20 -11.76 -27.06 4.16
N VAL A 21 -12.71 -26.15 3.95
CA VAL A 21 -13.38 -25.42 5.03
C VAL A 21 -14.74 -26.05 5.29
N ALA A 22 -15.08 -26.26 6.56
CA ALA A 22 -16.40 -26.74 6.95
C ALA A 22 -17.46 -25.63 6.90
N ALA A 23 -18.73 -26.00 7.03
CA ALA A 23 -19.82 -25.05 7.11
C ALA A 23 -19.60 -24.07 8.29
N GLY A 24 -19.52 -22.77 7.99
CA GLY A 24 -19.24 -21.72 8.97
C GLY A 24 -17.76 -21.38 9.17
N GLU A 25 -16.83 -22.07 8.48
CA GLU A 25 -15.41 -21.73 8.46
C GLU A 25 -15.06 -20.83 7.27
N ALA A 26 -13.97 -20.08 7.38
CA ALA A 26 -13.43 -19.26 6.31
C ALA A 26 -11.89 -19.33 6.30
N VAL A 27 -11.28 -19.33 5.12
CA VAL A 27 -9.85 -19.04 4.96
C VAL A 27 -9.70 -17.56 4.71
N VAL A 28 -8.95 -16.88 5.58
CA VAL A 28 -8.56 -15.49 5.33
C VAL A 28 -7.23 -15.51 4.60
N LEU A 29 -7.26 -15.10 3.33
CA LEU A 29 -6.07 -14.89 2.52
C LEU A 29 -5.69 -13.41 2.57
N PHE A 30 -4.43 -13.13 2.90
CA PHE A 30 -3.93 -11.77 2.90
C PHE A 30 -3.84 -11.21 1.46
N PRO A 31 -3.89 -9.88 1.29
CA PRO A 31 -3.67 -9.24 0.00
C PRO A 31 -2.38 -9.80 -0.65
N ASN A 32 -2.46 -10.21 -1.91
CA ASN A 32 -1.46 -10.94 -2.73
C ASN A 32 -1.51 -12.47 -2.75
N LEU A 33 -2.44 -13.13 -2.07
CA LEU A 33 -2.63 -14.59 -2.18
C LEU A 33 -3.78 -15.00 -3.13
N PHE A 34 -4.37 -14.04 -3.84
CA PHE A 34 -5.45 -14.33 -4.79
C PHE A 34 -4.88 -14.71 -6.16
N HIS A 35 -5.07 -15.97 -6.54
CA HIS A 35 -5.41 -16.30 -7.91
C HIS A 35 -6.77 -16.99 -7.89
N GLU A 36 -7.56 -16.70 -8.92
CA GLU A 36 -8.92 -17.18 -9.15
C GLU A 36 -9.08 -18.66 -8.77
N THR A 37 -10.15 -18.98 -8.02
CA THR A 37 -10.38 -20.35 -7.56
C THR A 37 -11.06 -21.14 -8.67
N PHE A 38 -10.34 -22.04 -9.32
CA PHE A 38 -10.93 -22.99 -10.25
C PHE A 38 -11.48 -24.20 -9.48
N VAL A 39 -12.79 -24.44 -9.59
CA VAL A 39 -13.42 -25.66 -9.07
C VAL A 39 -13.77 -26.54 -10.28
N PRO A 40 -13.15 -27.73 -10.44
CA PRO A 40 -13.49 -28.65 -11.52
C PRO A 40 -14.96 -29.09 -11.43
N GLU A 41 -15.65 -29.25 -12.56
CA GLU A 41 -17.07 -29.65 -12.62
C GLU A 41 -17.33 -30.98 -11.88
N GLU A 42 -16.42 -31.94 -12.02
CA GLU A 42 -16.47 -33.26 -11.38
C GLU A 42 -16.45 -33.20 -9.84
N GLY A 43 -15.90 -32.12 -9.27
CA GLY A 43 -15.81 -31.86 -7.84
C GLY A 43 -16.81 -30.82 -7.32
N ASN A 44 -17.74 -30.35 -8.17
CA ASN A 44 -18.69 -29.29 -7.86
C ASN A 44 -20.17 -29.73 -8.02
N PRO A 45 -20.63 -30.78 -7.30
CA PRO A 45 -21.98 -31.32 -7.44
C PRO A 45 -23.08 -30.37 -6.92
N GLU A 46 -22.72 -29.44 -6.03
CA GLU A 46 -23.58 -28.40 -5.49
C GLU A 46 -22.96 -27.06 -5.88
N CYS A 47 -23.65 -26.25 -6.71
CA CYS A 47 -23.18 -24.97 -7.26
C CYS A 47 -22.25 -24.16 -6.32
N THR A 48 -20.94 -24.38 -6.43
CA THR A 48 -19.93 -23.62 -5.70
C THR A 48 -19.58 -22.40 -6.53
N VAL A 49 -19.62 -21.22 -5.91
CA VAL A 49 -19.16 -19.96 -6.50
C VAL A 49 -17.89 -19.53 -5.77
N ALA A 50 -16.86 -19.18 -6.53
CA ALA A 50 -15.75 -18.39 -6.03
C ALA A 50 -16.09 -16.91 -6.28
N THR A 51 -16.22 -16.12 -5.23
CA THR A 51 -16.48 -14.67 -5.35
C THR A 51 -15.36 -13.91 -4.68
N THR A 52 -14.69 -13.05 -5.44
CA THR A 52 -13.72 -12.11 -4.91
C THR A 52 -14.41 -10.76 -4.74
N PHE A 53 -14.41 -10.24 -3.52
CA PHE A 53 -14.85 -8.87 -3.23
C PHE A 53 -13.62 -7.97 -3.16
N GLN A 54 -13.58 -6.94 -4.00
CA GLN A 54 -12.57 -5.89 -3.91
C GLN A 54 -13.21 -4.67 -3.26
N PHE A 55 -12.86 -4.42 -2.00
CA PHE A 55 -13.24 -3.18 -1.33
C PHE A 55 -12.24 -2.10 -1.71
N GLN A 56 -12.74 -1.03 -2.30
CA GLN A 56 -11.91 0.09 -2.73
C GLN A 56 -11.75 1.12 -1.61
N LEU A 57 -12.76 1.26 -0.75
CA LEU A 57 -12.77 2.14 0.42
C LEU A 57 -13.51 1.47 1.59
N PRO A 58 -13.05 1.65 2.83
CA PRO A 58 -11.73 2.19 3.19
C PRO A 58 -10.62 1.26 2.70
N VAL A 59 -9.45 1.83 2.39
CA VAL A 59 -8.29 1.02 2.01
C VAL A 59 -7.72 0.36 3.26
N PRO A 60 -7.35 -0.93 3.24
CA PRO A 60 -6.79 -1.62 4.39
C PRO A 60 -5.34 -1.19 4.69
N THR A 61 -5.10 0.10 4.92
CA THR A 61 -3.76 0.71 4.95
C THR A 61 -2.86 0.19 6.06
N ARG A 62 -3.40 -0.25 7.20
CA ARG A 62 -2.64 -0.97 8.24
C ARG A 62 -1.97 -2.24 7.68
N PHE A 63 -2.70 -3.01 6.89
CA PHE A 63 -2.17 -4.21 6.23
C PHE A 63 -1.21 -3.83 5.11
N LEU A 64 -1.52 -2.78 4.34
CA LEU A 64 -0.60 -2.29 3.32
C LEU A 64 0.76 -1.91 3.94
N ARG A 65 0.79 -1.19 5.06
CA ARG A 65 2.02 -0.86 5.79
C ARG A 65 2.76 -2.12 6.24
N ALA A 66 2.06 -3.03 6.92
CA ALA A 66 2.65 -4.24 7.49
C ALA A 66 3.29 -5.14 6.41
N PHE A 67 2.63 -5.26 5.25
CA PHE A 67 3.08 -6.10 4.15
C PHE A 67 3.82 -5.33 3.06
N LEU A 68 4.04 -4.01 3.21
CA LEU A 68 4.61 -3.16 2.16
C LEU A 68 5.90 -3.74 1.55
N PRO A 69 6.89 -4.23 2.32
CA PRO A 69 8.13 -4.75 1.75
C PRO A 69 7.95 -5.95 0.80
N THR A 70 6.90 -6.75 1.02
CA THR A 70 6.53 -7.91 0.20
C THR A 70 5.60 -7.51 -0.94
N LEU A 71 4.59 -6.68 -0.64
CA LEU A 71 3.65 -6.13 -1.61
C LEU A 71 4.40 -5.40 -2.73
N ALA A 72 5.36 -4.55 -2.35
CA ALA A 72 6.18 -3.74 -3.24
C ALA A 72 6.94 -4.53 -4.31
N THR A 73 7.24 -5.82 -4.05
CA THR A 73 7.94 -6.70 -5.00
C THR A 73 7.01 -7.53 -5.88
N SER A 74 5.70 -7.41 -5.70
CA SER A 74 4.71 -8.13 -6.52
C SER A 74 4.43 -7.42 -7.85
N HIS A 75 4.07 -8.17 -8.89
CA HIS A 75 3.67 -7.59 -10.17
C HIS A 75 2.45 -6.65 -10.03
N LEU A 76 1.51 -6.99 -9.15
CA LEU A 76 0.33 -6.18 -8.84
C LEU A 76 0.69 -4.77 -8.38
N TYR A 77 1.78 -4.62 -7.64
CA TYR A 77 2.23 -3.31 -7.17
C TYR A 77 2.58 -2.37 -8.32
N TYR A 78 3.23 -2.90 -9.35
CA TYR A 78 3.67 -2.15 -10.52
C TYR A 78 2.52 -1.90 -11.49
N GLU A 79 1.76 -2.94 -11.83
CA GLU A 79 0.63 -2.84 -12.76
C GLU A 79 -0.51 -1.99 -12.21
N GLY A 80 -0.75 -2.07 -10.89
CA GLY A 80 -1.78 -1.28 -10.22
C GLY A 80 -1.35 0.13 -9.84
N HIS A 81 -0.16 0.60 -10.26
CA HIS A 81 0.38 1.92 -9.88
C HIS A 81 0.29 2.20 -8.37
N CYS A 82 0.50 1.15 -7.55
CA CYS A 82 0.25 1.20 -6.12
C CYS A 82 1.16 2.20 -5.42
N ARG A 83 2.35 2.46 -5.97
CA ARG A 83 3.25 3.52 -5.49
C ARG A 83 2.56 4.88 -5.49
N GLU A 84 2.00 5.29 -6.62
CA GLU A 84 1.34 6.58 -6.77
C GLU A 84 0.06 6.64 -5.92
N LEU A 85 -0.72 5.55 -5.93
CA LEU A 85 -1.97 5.47 -5.19
C LEU A 85 -1.76 5.49 -3.68
N TRP A 86 -0.74 4.83 -3.15
CA TRP A 86 -0.53 4.68 -1.72
C TRP A 86 0.43 5.71 -1.13
N HIS A 87 1.17 6.45 -1.97
CA HIS A 87 2.16 7.43 -1.52
C HIS A 87 1.61 8.40 -0.47
N SER A 88 0.47 9.02 -0.75
CA SER A 88 -0.04 10.05 0.15
C SER A 88 -0.52 9.49 1.50
N TYR A 89 -0.82 8.19 1.61
CA TYR A 89 -1.13 7.59 2.92
C TYR A 89 0.09 7.62 3.84
N ALA A 90 1.27 7.38 3.26
CA ALA A 90 2.53 7.32 4.00
C ALA A 90 3.16 8.70 4.23
N THR A 91 2.87 9.69 3.37
CA THR A 91 3.63 10.94 3.34
C THR A 91 2.78 12.20 3.41
N LEU A 92 1.45 12.12 3.40
CA LEU A 92 0.54 13.26 3.22
C LEU A 92 0.83 14.12 1.98
N ALA A 93 1.79 13.73 1.13
CA ALA A 93 2.18 14.48 -0.04
C ALA A 93 1.20 14.20 -1.19
N PRO A 94 0.97 15.17 -2.09
CA PRO A 94 0.09 14.98 -3.24
C PRO A 94 0.61 13.88 -4.18
N PHE A 95 -0.19 13.55 -5.20
CA PHE A 95 -0.05 12.40 -6.12
C PHE A 95 1.37 12.09 -6.65
N ARG A 96 2.27 13.08 -6.74
CA ARG A 96 3.64 12.82 -7.18
C ARG A 96 4.47 12.26 -6.03
N ALA A 97 4.80 10.97 -6.14
CA ALA A 97 5.68 10.29 -5.22
C ALA A 97 6.98 11.06 -4.98
N GLU A 98 7.24 11.41 -3.72
CA GLU A 98 8.51 11.99 -3.31
C GLU A 98 9.67 11.04 -3.59
N ARG A 99 10.86 11.61 -3.85
CA ARG A 99 12.06 10.82 -4.11
C ARG A 99 12.50 10.13 -2.81
N PRO A 100 12.57 8.78 -2.78
CA PRO A 100 12.98 8.06 -1.59
C PRO A 100 14.45 8.36 -1.26
N THR A 101 14.79 8.30 0.02
CA THR A 101 16.13 8.54 0.57
C THR A 101 16.50 7.46 1.58
N LEU A 102 17.78 7.09 1.64
CA LEU A 102 18.33 6.26 2.72
C LEU A 102 18.92 7.07 3.88
N ASN A 103 18.92 8.40 3.76
CA ASN A 103 19.31 9.26 4.86
C ASN A 103 18.10 9.41 5.81
N ARG A 104 18.19 8.76 6.99
CA ARG A 104 17.12 8.73 8.00
C ARG A 104 16.81 10.13 8.55
N SER A 105 17.83 10.95 8.83
CA SER A 105 17.61 12.31 9.33
C SER A 105 16.93 13.20 8.29
N ALA A 106 17.29 13.07 7.01
CA ALA A 106 16.61 13.76 5.93
C ALA A 106 15.15 13.29 5.74
N ALA A 107 14.86 12.00 5.92
CA ALA A 107 13.49 11.48 5.90
C ALA A 107 12.68 12.02 7.08
N ARG A 108 13.22 11.96 8.30
CA ARG A 108 12.60 12.48 9.52
C ARG A 108 12.34 13.98 9.44
N ALA A 109 13.27 14.77 8.91
CA ALA A 109 13.08 16.21 8.73
C ALA A 109 11.93 16.53 7.77
N ARG A 110 11.76 15.78 6.67
CA ARG A 110 10.64 15.94 5.75
C ARG A 110 9.32 15.52 6.38
N ALA A 111 9.31 14.38 7.07
CA ALA A 111 8.13 13.89 7.77
C ALA A 111 7.69 14.87 8.86
N GLY A 112 8.61 15.38 9.67
CA GLY A 112 8.34 16.37 10.70
C GLY A 112 7.80 17.69 10.13
N ALA A 113 8.40 18.21 9.05
CA ALA A 113 7.88 19.42 8.40
C ALA A 113 6.43 19.22 7.92
N ARG A 114 6.14 18.09 7.29
CA ARG A 114 4.79 17.76 6.81
C ARG A 114 3.80 17.54 7.96
N PHE A 115 4.23 16.87 9.02
CA PHE A 115 3.45 16.64 10.22
C PHE A 115 3.03 17.97 10.85
N THR A 116 3.99 18.89 11.06
CA THR A 116 3.71 20.23 11.61
C THR A 116 2.78 21.06 10.72
N GLU A 117 2.77 20.86 9.41
CA GLU A 117 1.78 21.53 8.54
C GLU A 117 0.36 20.95 8.69
N ALA A 118 0.25 19.67 9.06
CA ALA A 118 -1.02 18.96 9.17
C ALA A 118 -1.62 19.03 10.59
N ASP A 119 -0.77 18.98 11.62
CA ASP A 119 -1.07 19.21 13.04
C ASP A 119 -1.42 20.69 13.24
N ALA A 120 -2.71 21.01 13.12
CA ALA A 120 -3.19 22.37 12.97
C ALA A 120 -3.31 23.09 14.33
N ASP A 121 -3.55 22.33 15.40
CA ASP A 121 -3.60 22.88 16.76
C ASP A 121 -2.24 22.82 17.50
N GLY A 122 -1.29 22.04 16.97
CA GLY A 122 0.08 21.97 17.46
C GLY A 122 0.23 21.15 18.74
N ASP A 123 -0.69 20.20 18.98
CA ASP A 123 -0.66 19.34 20.16
C ASP A 123 0.31 18.15 20.03
N GLY A 124 0.92 17.97 18.85
CA GLY A 124 1.86 16.90 18.55
C GLY A 124 1.21 15.58 18.15
N GLN A 125 -0.11 15.57 17.89
CA GLN A 125 -0.88 14.40 17.50
C GLN A 125 -1.76 14.72 16.30
N LEU A 126 -1.59 13.96 15.22
CA LEU A 126 -2.40 14.14 14.02
C LEU A 126 -3.71 13.36 14.13
N THR A 127 -4.82 14.07 14.17
CA THR A 127 -6.17 13.52 14.15
C THR A 127 -6.70 13.28 12.73
N VAL A 128 -7.79 12.50 12.59
CA VAL A 128 -8.50 12.35 11.31
C VAL A 128 -9.02 13.69 10.78
N ALA A 129 -9.51 14.57 11.65
CA ALA A 129 -10.07 15.86 11.26
C ALA A 129 -8.99 16.79 10.68
N GLU A 130 -7.80 16.78 11.26
CA GLU A 130 -6.64 17.53 10.78
C GLU A 130 -6.10 16.97 9.47
N ALA A 131 -5.97 15.64 9.36
CA ALA A 131 -5.62 15.00 8.10
C ALA A 131 -6.64 15.33 7.00
N GLU A 132 -7.94 15.35 7.31
CA GLU A 132 -9.00 15.74 6.38
C GLU A 132 -8.86 17.20 5.94
N ALA A 133 -8.68 18.13 6.89
CA ALA A 133 -8.47 19.55 6.61
C ALA A 133 -7.22 19.79 5.74
N TYR A 134 -6.12 19.12 6.08
CA TYR A 134 -4.87 19.19 5.33
C TYR A 134 -5.03 18.69 3.89
N LEU A 135 -5.67 17.54 3.70
CA LEU A 135 -5.90 16.94 2.37
C LEU A 135 -6.96 17.67 1.54
N ALA A 136 -7.81 18.49 2.18
CA ALA A 136 -8.78 19.35 1.53
C ALA A 136 -8.18 20.65 0.98
N ALA A 137 -7.10 21.15 1.58
CA ALA A 137 -6.46 22.42 1.22
C ALA A 137 -5.87 22.46 -0.21
N PRO A 138 -5.13 21.44 -0.70
CA PRO A 138 -4.74 21.40 -2.10
C PRO A 138 -5.96 21.13 -2.98
N ALA A 139 -5.94 21.62 -4.23
CA ALA A 139 -6.90 21.15 -5.23
C ALA A 139 -6.86 19.61 -5.22
N ARG A 140 -8.03 18.96 -5.06
CA ARG A 140 -8.26 17.50 -4.90
C ARG A 140 -7.84 16.67 -6.12
N SER A 141 -6.70 17.00 -6.70
CA SER A 141 -6.01 16.35 -7.81
C SER A 141 -5.74 14.87 -7.51
N TRP A 142 -5.58 14.51 -6.23
CA TRP A 142 -5.50 13.12 -5.79
C TRP A 142 -6.80 12.34 -6.02
N ALA A 143 -7.97 12.98 -6.12
CA ALA A 143 -9.25 12.32 -6.44
C ALA A 143 -9.49 12.22 -7.95
N ARG A 144 -8.58 12.76 -8.77
CA ARG A 144 -8.76 12.80 -10.22
C ARG A 144 -8.83 11.41 -10.84
N TRP A 145 -8.02 10.45 -10.38
CA TRP A 145 -8.02 9.08 -10.91
C TRP A 145 -9.41 8.44 -10.81
N PHE A 146 -10.12 8.67 -9.70
CA PHE A 146 -11.49 8.19 -9.48
C PHE A 146 -12.51 8.78 -10.46
N SER A 147 -12.22 9.96 -11.01
CA SER A 147 -13.06 10.63 -11.99
C SER A 147 -12.68 10.36 -13.46
N THR A 148 -11.53 9.71 -13.70
CA THR A 148 -10.96 9.54 -15.06
C THR A 148 -10.82 8.09 -15.50
N GLU A 149 -10.80 7.12 -14.60
CA GLU A 149 -10.67 5.71 -14.96
C GLU A 149 -12.03 5.03 -15.18
N ASP A 150 -12.00 3.86 -15.84
CA ASP A 150 -13.10 2.93 -16.17
C ASP A 150 -13.94 2.44 -14.96
N TYR A 151 -13.78 3.10 -13.82
CA TYR A 151 -14.45 2.87 -12.55
C TYR A 151 -15.97 2.91 -12.64
N PHE A 152 -16.47 3.69 -13.60
CA PHE A 152 -17.88 3.80 -13.89
C PHE A 152 -18.13 3.39 -15.33
N TYR A 153 -18.10 2.08 -15.58
CA TYR A 153 -18.36 1.50 -16.90
C TYR A 153 -19.56 2.15 -17.60
N ASP A 154 -20.63 2.50 -16.86
CA ASP A 154 -21.80 3.22 -17.40
C ASP A 154 -22.30 4.40 -16.55
N PHE A 155 -21.76 4.63 -15.36
CA PHE A 155 -22.24 5.70 -14.47
C PHE A 155 -21.53 7.03 -14.77
N ARG A 156 -22.30 8.10 -15.03
CA ARG A 156 -21.74 9.43 -15.29
C ARG A 156 -22.24 10.39 -14.22
N PRO A 157 -21.51 10.55 -13.10
CA PRO A 157 -21.98 11.39 -12.02
C PRO A 157 -22.10 12.85 -12.47
N ASP A 158 -23.19 13.49 -12.07
CA ASP A 158 -23.36 14.93 -12.22
C ASP A 158 -22.41 15.71 -11.30
N ALA A 159 -22.47 17.05 -11.34
CA ALA A 159 -21.58 17.88 -10.53
C ALA A 159 -21.77 17.70 -9.02
N ARG A 160 -23.03 17.50 -8.57
CA ARG A 160 -23.37 17.29 -7.16
C ARG A 160 -22.91 15.93 -6.69
N GLU A 161 -23.12 14.90 -7.50
CA GLU A 161 -22.65 13.53 -7.21
C GLU A 161 -21.13 13.49 -7.14
N LYS A 162 -20.42 14.12 -8.08
CA LYS A 162 -18.95 14.25 -8.04
C LYS A 162 -18.46 14.94 -6.76
N GLN A 163 -19.15 15.98 -6.32
CA GLN A 163 -18.82 16.65 -5.06
C GLN A 163 -19.01 15.71 -3.87
N ALA A 164 -20.18 15.05 -3.77
CA ALA A 164 -20.47 14.12 -2.69
C ALA A 164 -19.48 12.94 -2.64
N MET A 165 -19.15 12.37 -3.79
CA MET A 165 -18.15 11.31 -3.92
C MET A 165 -16.75 11.80 -3.54
N GLY A 166 -16.37 13.02 -3.97
CA GLY A 166 -15.11 13.63 -3.59
C GLY A 166 -14.99 13.91 -2.09
N ASP A 167 -16.09 14.29 -1.44
CA ASP A 167 -16.15 14.49 0.01
C ASP A 167 -16.02 13.15 0.76
N GLU A 168 -16.67 12.10 0.27
CA GLU A 168 -16.56 10.75 0.87
C GLU A 168 -15.16 10.17 0.69
N LEU A 169 -14.58 10.30 -0.51
CA LEU A 169 -13.19 9.93 -0.78
C LEU A 169 -12.22 10.66 0.13
N LEU A 170 -12.45 11.95 0.40
CA LEU A 170 -11.59 12.76 1.25
C LEU A 170 -11.62 12.23 2.69
N ARG A 171 -12.81 11.96 3.23
CA ARG A 171 -12.98 11.35 4.55
C ARG A 171 -12.33 9.99 4.64
N ALA A 172 -12.56 9.13 3.65
CA ALA A 172 -11.94 7.81 3.59
C ALA A 172 -10.41 7.92 3.55
N ARG A 173 -9.86 8.81 2.70
CA ARG A 173 -8.42 9.06 2.58
C ARG A 173 -7.79 9.57 3.89
N ALA A 174 -8.47 10.47 4.60
CA ALA A 174 -8.00 10.99 5.88
C ALA A 174 -7.90 9.87 6.92
N ARG A 175 -8.95 9.05 7.05
CA ARG A 175 -8.96 7.86 7.93
C ARG A 175 -7.88 6.86 7.55
N ASP A 176 -7.73 6.59 6.26
CA ASP A 176 -6.74 5.63 5.73
C ASP A 176 -5.30 6.12 5.98
N THR A 177 -5.04 7.43 5.89
CA THR A 177 -3.74 8.04 6.23
C THR A 177 -3.42 7.86 7.71
N VAL A 178 -4.37 8.23 8.59
CA VAL A 178 -4.21 8.04 10.04
C VAL A 178 -3.97 6.56 10.34
N ALA A 179 -4.82 5.68 9.83
CA ALA A 179 -4.67 4.24 10.01
C ALA A 179 -3.36 3.68 9.42
N TYR A 180 -2.81 4.27 8.37
CA TYR A 180 -1.50 3.87 7.83
C TYR A 180 -0.38 4.17 8.82
N ALA A 181 -0.39 5.33 9.49
CA ALA A 181 0.69 5.75 10.37
C ALA A 181 0.50 5.29 11.83
N ASP A 182 -0.74 5.20 12.31
CA ASP A 182 -1.14 4.75 13.66
C ASP A 182 -0.66 3.30 13.90
N VAL A 183 0.38 3.15 14.71
CA VAL A 183 1.01 1.84 14.97
C VAL A 183 0.36 1.15 16.15
N ASP A 184 0.03 1.89 17.19
CA ASP A 184 -0.48 1.33 18.44
C ASP A 184 -2.01 1.19 18.49
N GLY A 185 -2.72 1.81 17.56
CA GLY A 185 -4.14 1.67 17.35
C GLY A 185 -5.00 2.60 18.20
N ASP A 186 -4.44 3.68 18.74
CA ASP A 186 -5.18 4.65 19.56
C ASP A 186 -6.06 5.63 18.76
N GLY A 187 -5.92 5.62 17.42
CA GLY A 187 -6.67 6.48 16.51
C GLY A 187 -6.08 7.88 16.33
N LEU A 188 -4.90 8.12 16.89
CA LEU A 188 -4.09 9.32 16.76
C LEU A 188 -2.76 8.92 16.12
N VAL A 189 -2.01 9.91 15.62
CA VAL A 189 -0.68 9.66 15.04
C VAL A 189 0.29 10.64 15.64
N SER A 190 1.27 10.14 16.38
CA SER A 190 2.39 10.94 16.87
C SER A 190 3.36 11.32 15.74
N ALA A 191 4.16 12.36 15.95
CA ALA A 191 5.23 12.75 15.03
C ALA A 191 6.25 11.61 14.80
N GLU A 192 6.50 10.80 15.82
CA GLU A 192 7.36 9.61 15.77
C GLU A 192 6.78 8.54 14.86
N GLU A 193 5.50 8.19 15.02
CA GLU A 193 4.82 7.21 14.18
C GLU A 193 4.77 7.63 12.72
N PHE A 194 4.41 8.89 12.47
CA PHE A 194 4.40 9.44 11.12
C PHE A 194 5.80 9.38 10.48
N SER A 195 6.84 9.75 11.24
CA SER A 195 8.23 9.66 10.78
C SER A 195 8.67 8.21 10.50
N ALA A 196 8.24 7.26 11.32
CA ALA A 196 8.53 5.84 11.13
C ALA A 196 7.85 5.28 9.88
N ALA A 197 6.56 5.59 9.69
CA ALA A 197 5.78 5.21 8.52
C ALA A 197 6.40 5.77 7.21
N TRP A 198 6.82 7.04 7.25
CA TRP A 198 7.52 7.69 6.13
C TRP A 198 8.86 7.02 5.84
N TRP A 199 9.64 6.72 6.88
CA TRP A 199 10.94 6.07 6.75
C TRP A 199 10.80 4.69 6.10
N GLN A 200 9.85 3.87 6.58
CA GLN A 200 9.57 2.57 6.00
C GLN A 200 9.20 2.69 4.51
N TRP A 201 8.31 3.64 4.17
CA TRP A 201 7.95 3.93 2.78
C TRP A 201 9.17 4.29 1.93
N SER A 202 10.03 5.18 2.43
CA SER A 202 11.26 5.62 1.75
C SER A 202 12.23 4.46 1.54
N LEU A 203 12.41 3.61 2.55
CA LEU A 203 13.31 2.46 2.48
C LEU A 203 12.86 1.45 1.42
N VAL A 204 11.57 1.07 1.44
CA VAL A 204 11.01 0.13 0.47
C VAL A 204 11.15 0.66 -0.96
N HIS A 205 10.81 1.94 -1.18
CA HIS A 205 10.89 2.53 -2.51
C HIS A 205 12.31 2.75 -3.00
N HIS A 206 13.26 3.00 -2.09
CA HIS A 206 14.67 3.03 -2.45
C HIS A 206 15.15 1.63 -2.88
N ARG A 207 14.69 0.57 -2.19
CA ARG A 207 14.96 -0.83 -2.58
C ARG A 207 14.44 -1.14 -3.98
N LEU A 208 13.18 -0.85 -4.27
CA LEU A 208 12.60 -1.08 -5.60
C LEU A 208 13.38 -0.34 -6.70
N ALA A 209 13.71 0.94 -6.50
CA ALA A 209 14.47 1.71 -7.48
C ALA A 209 15.88 1.13 -7.74
N ALA A 210 16.50 0.52 -6.72
CA ALA A 210 17.78 -0.16 -6.88
C ALA A 210 17.63 -1.48 -7.66
N GLN A 211 16.60 -2.27 -7.36
CA GLN A 211 16.27 -3.51 -8.09
C GLN A 211 16.01 -3.22 -9.58
N GLU A 212 15.11 -2.27 -9.89
CA GLU A 212 14.78 -1.87 -11.27
C GLU A 212 16.04 -1.42 -12.06
N LYS A 213 16.99 -0.76 -11.38
CA LYS A 213 18.27 -0.36 -11.98
C LYS A 213 19.18 -1.56 -12.28
N LEU A 214 19.19 -2.58 -11.42
CA LEU A 214 19.97 -3.81 -11.63
C LEU A 214 19.37 -4.65 -12.75
N GLU A 215 18.04 -4.80 -12.77
CA GLU A 215 17.30 -5.51 -13.82
C GLU A 215 17.52 -4.87 -15.19
N ARG A 216 17.39 -3.55 -15.31
CA ARG A 216 17.69 -2.81 -16.56
C ARG A 216 19.13 -2.99 -17.06
N ARG A 217 20.05 -3.37 -16.18
CA ARG A 217 21.47 -3.61 -16.52
C ARG A 217 21.77 -5.09 -16.74
N HIS A 218 20.77 -5.97 -16.61
CA HIS A 218 20.96 -7.42 -16.59
C HIS A 218 22.07 -7.82 -15.62
N ALA A 219 22.07 -7.22 -14.42
CA ALA A 219 23.07 -7.51 -13.40
C ALA A 219 23.04 -9.00 -13.00
N ALA A 220 24.16 -9.54 -12.56
CA ALA A 220 24.24 -10.92 -12.11
C ALA A 220 23.44 -11.12 -10.81
N ASP A 221 22.94 -12.34 -10.58
CA ASP A 221 22.18 -12.69 -9.36
C ASP A 221 22.92 -12.34 -8.07
N ALA A 222 24.25 -12.44 -8.07
CA ALA A 222 25.10 -12.06 -6.93
C ALA A 222 25.01 -10.56 -6.60
N ASP A 223 24.82 -9.68 -7.59
CA ASP A 223 24.64 -8.25 -7.38
C ASP A 223 23.26 -7.94 -6.80
N ILE A 224 22.23 -8.63 -7.29
CA ILE A 224 20.86 -8.55 -6.75
C ILE A 224 20.87 -8.99 -5.29
N LEU A 225 21.46 -10.15 -4.98
CA LEU A 225 21.55 -10.65 -3.61
C LEU A 225 22.32 -9.70 -2.68
N ARG A 226 23.43 -9.11 -3.13
CA ARG A 226 24.17 -8.11 -2.35
C ARG A 226 23.32 -6.87 -2.06
N ALA A 227 22.52 -6.42 -3.02
CA ALA A 227 21.59 -5.31 -2.81
C ALA A 227 20.53 -5.68 -1.77
N GLU A 228 19.93 -6.87 -1.85
CA GLU A 228 18.96 -7.36 -0.87
C GLU A 228 19.53 -7.43 0.55
N GLN A 229 20.73 -8.00 0.71
CA GLN A 229 21.42 -8.07 1.99
C GLN A 229 21.70 -6.69 2.59
N LYS A 230 21.97 -5.68 1.74
CA LYS A 230 22.11 -4.29 2.19
C LYS A 230 20.80 -3.76 2.79
N TYR A 231 19.65 -4.05 2.20
CA TYR A 231 18.35 -3.61 2.71
C TYR A 231 17.90 -4.33 3.97
N ALA A 232 18.18 -5.63 4.10
CA ALA A 232 17.90 -6.38 5.32
C ALA A 232 18.54 -5.73 6.56
N ARG A 233 19.73 -5.13 6.41
CA ARG A 233 20.42 -4.40 7.49
C ARG A 233 19.67 -3.13 7.93
N TYR A 234 18.99 -2.44 7.02
CA TYR A 234 18.17 -1.28 7.38
C TYR A 234 16.83 -1.68 8.00
N GLY A 235 16.26 -2.84 7.64
CA GLY A 235 14.99 -3.32 8.16
C GLY A 235 15.05 -3.68 9.65
N HIS A 236 16.13 -4.31 10.10
CA HIS A 236 16.30 -4.65 11.52
C HIS A 236 16.44 -3.44 12.45
N VAL A 237 16.77 -2.26 11.92
CA VAL A 237 16.92 -1.01 12.70
C VAL A 237 15.57 -0.31 12.90
N ALA A 238 14.56 -0.60 12.08
CA ALA A 238 13.24 0.03 12.19
C ALA A 238 12.43 -0.48 13.41
N ASP A 239 12.67 -1.70 13.87
CA ASP A 239 12.02 -2.28 15.07
C ASP A 239 12.73 -1.92 16.38
N ALA A 240 13.97 -1.46 16.31
CA ALA A 240 14.70 -1.02 17.48
C ALA A 240 14.41 0.46 17.72
N ARG A 241 14.04 0.84 18.94
CA ARG A 241 14.13 2.21 19.48
C ARG A 241 15.60 2.68 19.56
N ALA A 242 16.36 2.47 18.50
CA ALA A 242 17.81 2.57 18.45
C ALA A 242 18.23 4.02 18.27
N ASP A 243 19.04 4.43 19.23
CA ASP A 243 19.84 5.63 19.36
C ASP A 243 20.45 6.08 18.01
N ASP A 244 20.18 7.33 17.61
CA ASP A 244 20.59 7.93 16.33
C ASP A 244 22.11 8.24 16.28
N SER A 245 22.93 7.64 17.16
CA SER A 245 24.34 8.00 17.37
C SER A 245 25.35 7.26 16.46
N GLU A 246 24.93 6.27 15.66
CA GLU A 246 25.85 5.43 14.86
C GLU A 246 25.66 5.43 13.32
N LEU A 247 24.97 6.43 12.74
CA LEU A 247 24.82 6.56 11.27
C LEU A 247 25.24 7.94 10.75
#